data_AF-A0A1G8LDZ1-F1
#
_entry.id   AF-A0A1G8LDZ1-F1
#
_cell.length_a   1.000
_cell.length_b   1.000
_cell.length_c   1.000
_cell.angle_alpha   90.00
_cell.angle_beta   90.00
_cell.angle_gamma   90.00
#
_symmetry.space_group_name_H-M   'P 1'
#
loop_
_entity.id
_entity.type
_entity.pdbx_description
1 polymer ?
#
loop_
_entity_poly.entity_id
_entity_poly.type
_entity_poly.pdbx_seq_one_letter_code
_entity_poly.pdbx_strand_id
1 'polypeptide(L)'
;MSAFVQLSPILERADDQLFFLCPGCQMLHGVNVNRAMPGPGWDWNGDVNKPTFSPSILVQYWWGEQREDRRCHSFVRDGRIEFLSDCTHALAGQTVNLPEIGDY
;
A
#
# COMPACT_ATOMS: atom_id res chain seq x y z
N MET A 1 17.58 -5.21 6.57
CA MET A 1 16.53 -5.75 5.69
C MET A 1 16.25 -7.15 6.20
N SER A 2 15.25 -7.30 7.04
CA SER A 2 14.73 -8.63 7.38
C SER A 2 14.03 -9.23 6.16
N ALA A 3 13.91 -10.56 6.13
CA ALA A 3 13.12 -11.22 5.10
C ALA A 3 11.63 -10.84 5.20
N PHE A 4 10.94 -10.82 4.07
CA PHE A 4 9.48 -10.69 4.06
C PHE A 4 8.84 -11.93 4.68
N VAL A 5 7.88 -11.70 5.57
CA VAL A 5 7.05 -12.71 6.22
C VAL A 5 5.61 -12.47 5.79
N GLN A 6 5.03 -13.43 5.08
CA GLN A 6 3.63 -13.38 4.70
C GLN A 6 2.74 -13.57 5.93
N LEU A 7 1.88 -12.58 6.20
CA LEU A 7 0.93 -12.60 7.32
C LEU A 7 -0.45 -13.13 6.90
N SER A 8 -0.83 -12.88 5.64
CA SER A 8 -2.07 -13.33 5.01
C SER A 8 -1.88 -13.39 3.49
N PRO A 9 -2.87 -13.84 2.71
CA PRO A 9 -2.80 -13.77 1.26
C PRO A 9 -2.55 -12.35 0.72
N ILE A 10 -2.95 -11.29 1.43
CA ILE A 10 -2.93 -9.91 0.92
C ILE A 10 -1.94 -8.98 1.67
N LEU A 11 -1.25 -9.49 2.70
CA LEU A 11 -0.41 -8.67 3.58
C LEU A 11 0.88 -9.38 3.98
N GLU A 12 1.99 -8.68 3.84
CA GLU A 12 3.33 -9.08 4.25
C GLU A 12 3.92 -8.14 5.29
N ARG A 13 4.92 -8.61 6.03
CA ARG A 13 5.73 -7.80 6.95
C ARG A 13 7.20 -7.95 6.65
N ALA A 14 7.93 -6.84 6.66
CA ALA A 14 9.38 -6.84 6.74
C ALA A 14 9.81 -5.71 7.68
N ASP A 15 10.66 -6.03 8.65
CA ASP A 15 11.03 -5.13 9.74
C ASP A 15 9.75 -4.57 10.41
N ASP A 16 9.63 -3.24 10.53
CA ASP A 16 8.49 -2.55 11.14
C ASP A 16 7.40 -2.10 10.15
N GLN A 17 7.50 -2.56 8.90
CA GLN A 17 6.60 -2.17 7.82
C GLN A 17 5.68 -3.32 7.40
N LEU A 18 4.45 -2.96 7.05
CA LEU A 18 3.49 -3.83 6.40
C LEU A 18 3.44 -3.51 4.92
N PHE A 19 3.29 -4.55 4.09
CA PHE A 19 3.29 -4.43 2.64
C PHE A 19 2.05 -5.07 2.06
N PHE A 20 1.40 -4.38 1.13
CA PHE A 20 0.30 -4.91 0.33
C PHE A 20 0.57 -4.62 -1.16
N LEU A 21 0.04 -5.46 -2.04
CA LEU A 21 0.15 -5.25 -3.48
C LEU A 21 -0.87 -4.20 -3.93
N CYS A 22 -0.40 -3.12 -4.55
CA CYS A 22 -1.26 -2.11 -5.16
C CYS A 22 -1.58 -2.51 -6.61
N PRO A 23 -2.84 -2.83 -6.98
CA PRO A 23 -3.20 -3.21 -8.34
C PRO A 23 -3.11 -2.05 -9.35
N GLY A 24 -3.14 -0.80 -8.88
CA GLY A 24 -2.99 0.38 -9.73
C GLY A 24 -1.54 0.65 -10.14
N CYS A 25 -0.60 0.46 -9.21
CA CYS A 25 0.84 0.63 -9.45
C CYS A 25 1.54 -0.66 -9.85
N GLN A 26 0.91 -1.83 -9.65
CA GLN A 26 1.47 -3.16 -9.86
C GLN A 26 2.78 -3.38 -9.08
N MET A 27 2.83 -2.89 -7.84
CA MET A 27 3.98 -3.02 -6.94
C MET A 27 3.53 -3.04 -5.48
N LEU A 28 4.41 -3.51 -4.59
CA LEU A 28 4.19 -3.47 -3.15
C LEU A 28 4.25 -2.02 -2.63
N HIS A 29 3.25 -1.64 -1.85
CA HIS A 29 3.24 -0.42 -1.07
C HIS A 29 3.56 -0.73 0.39
N GLY A 30 4.56 -0.03 0.94
CA GLY A 30 4.96 -0.16 2.35
C GLY A 30 4.25 0.85 3.24
N VAL A 31 3.79 0.38 4.40
CA VAL A 31 3.13 1.17 5.44
C VAL A 31 3.88 0.97 6.75
N ASN A 32 4.45 2.05 7.29
CA ASN A 32 5.10 1.99 8.60
C ASN A 32 4.05 2.07 9.71
N VAL A 33 3.93 1.00 10.49
CA VAL A 33 3.01 0.93 11.63
C VAL A 33 3.73 1.08 12.98
N ASN A 34 5.05 1.21 12.97
CA ASN A 34 5.82 1.59 14.15
C ASN A 34 5.96 3.11 14.21
N ARG A 35 5.12 3.76 15.02
CA ARG A 35 5.14 5.22 15.22
C ARG A 35 6.39 5.75 15.93
N ALA A 36 7.23 4.89 16.50
CA ALA A 36 8.51 5.30 17.07
C ALA A 36 9.60 5.49 16.00
N MET A 37 9.41 4.95 14.79
CA MET A 37 10.35 5.09 13.69
C MET A 37 10.23 6.47 13.02
N PRO A 38 11.35 7.10 12.63
CA PRO A 38 11.32 8.35 11.86
C PRO A 38 10.55 8.20 10.55
N GLY A 39 9.81 9.25 10.17
CA GLY A 39 9.06 9.32 8.91
C GLY A 39 7.54 9.19 9.09
N PRO A 40 6.79 9.06 7.99
CA PRO A 40 5.35 8.86 8.04
C PRO A 40 4.98 7.57 8.79
N GLY A 41 3.94 7.63 9.63
CA GLY A 41 3.47 6.49 10.42
C GLY A 41 1.94 6.39 10.41
N TRP A 42 1.43 5.17 10.26
CA TRP A 42 0.01 4.87 10.17
C TRP A 42 -0.48 4.08 11.37
N ASP A 43 -1.71 4.35 11.77
CA ASP A 43 -2.48 3.47 12.64
C ASP A 43 -2.94 2.25 11.83
N TRP A 44 -2.95 1.08 12.46
CA TRP A 44 -3.43 -0.17 11.88
C TRP A 44 -4.39 -0.86 12.85
N ASN A 45 -5.47 -1.42 12.31
CA ASN A 45 -6.49 -2.13 13.10
C ASN A 45 -6.04 -3.50 13.63
N GLY A 46 -4.87 -4.00 13.24
CA GLY A 46 -4.34 -5.30 13.67
C GLY A 46 -4.86 -6.50 12.87
N ASP A 47 -5.75 -6.29 11.90
CA ASP A 47 -6.32 -7.36 11.07
C ASP A 47 -5.45 -7.55 9.82
N VAL A 48 -4.99 -8.79 9.60
CA VAL A 48 -4.14 -9.17 8.47
C VAL A 48 -4.96 -9.54 7.23
N ASN A 49 -6.22 -9.94 7.39
CA ASN A 49 -7.12 -10.33 6.29
C ASN A 49 -8.03 -9.17 5.86
N LYS A 50 -8.28 -8.23 6.76
CA LYS A 50 -9.07 -7.01 6.52
C LYS A 50 -8.31 -5.79 7.04
N PRO A 51 -7.09 -5.52 6.54
CA PRO A 51 -6.30 -4.40 7.03
C PRO A 51 -7.03 -3.08 6.79
N THR A 52 -6.94 -2.23 7.79
CA THR A 52 -7.33 -0.82 7.71
C THR A 52 -6.17 0.03 8.20
N PHE A 53 -5.77 1.01 7.39
CA PHE A 53 -4.70 1.96 7.71
C PHE A 53 -5.24 3.38 7.77
N SER A 54 -4.73 4.18 8.71
CA SER A 54 -5.09 5.59 8.85
C SER A 54 -3.87 6.46 9.18
N PRO A 55 -3.69 7.64 8.56
CA PRO A 55 -4.57 8.29 7.56
C PRO A 55 -4.43 7.66 6.16
N SER A 56 -4.76 8.40 5.09
CA SER A 56 -4.51 7.94 3.72
C SER A 56 -3.02 7.67 3.48
N ILE A 57 -2.74 6.84 2.48
CA ILE A 57 -1.40 6.45 2.05
C ILE A 57 -1.11 7.16 0.74
N LEU A 58 -0.02 7.94 0.72
CA LEU A 58 0.47 8.65 -0.45
C LEU A 58 1.81 8.06 -0.88
N VAL A 59 1.86 7.50 -2.08
CA VAL A 59 3.06 6.97 -2.71
C VAL A 59 3.38 7.85 -3.93
N GLN A 60 4.61 8.36 -3.98
CA GLN A 60 5.12 9.17 -5.09
C GLN A 60 6.47 8.63 -5.53
N TYR A 61 6.64 8.46 -6.84
CA TYR A 61 7.86 7.91 -7.43
C TYR A 61 7.99 8.32 -8.89
N TRP A 62 9.21 8.21 -9.42
CA TRP A 62 9.47 8.41 -10.84
C TRP A 62 9.40 7.09 -11.60
N TRP A 63 8.85 7.13 -12.81
CA TRP A 63 8.70 5.96 -13.67
C TRP A 63 9.27 6.18 -15.07
N GLY A 64 9.90 5.14 -15.61
CA GLY A 64 10.47 5.13 -16.95
C GLY A 64 11.69 6.04 -17.13
N GLU A 65 12.28 6.01 -18.32
CA GLU A 65 13.47 6.79 -18.66
C GLU A 65 13.21 8.31 -18.60
N GLN A 66 11.98 8.72 -18.91
CA GLN A 66 11.56 10.13 -18.91
C GLN A 66 11.25 10.67 -17.51
N ARG A 67 11.36 9.84 -16.47
CA ARG A 67 11.07 10.20 -15.07
C ARG A 67 9.70 10.85 -14.90
N GLU A 68 8.68 10.17 -15.39
CA GLU A 68 7.30 10.63 -15.20
C GLU A 68 6.95 10.57 -13.71
N ASP A 69 6.39 11.66 -13.18
CA ASP A 69 5.88 11.71 -11.81
C ASP A 69 4.64 10.81 -11.69
N ARG A 70 4.77 9.73 -10.92
CA ARG A 70 3.65 8.86 -10.57
C ARG A 70 3.18 9.17 -9.15
N ARG A 71 1.87 9.23 -9.00
CA ARG A 71 1.19 9.39 -7.71
C ARG A 71 0.16 8.28 -7.55
N CYS A 72 0.18 7.65 -6.38
CA CYS A 72 -0.92 6.83 -5.89
C CYS A 72 -1.31 7.32 -4.50
N HIS A 73 -2.55 7.79 -4.37
CA HIS A 73 -3.12 8.27 -3.13
C HIS A 73 -4.36 7.44 -2.82
N SER A 74 -4.35 6.77 -1.67
CA SER A 74 -5.36 5.75 -1.39
C SER A 74 -5.71 5.66 0.08
N PHE A 75 -6.91 5.16 0.38
CA PHE A 75 -7.25 4.56 1.66
C PHE A 75 -7.25 3.04 1.53
N VAL A 76 -6.80 2.34 2.57
CA VAL A 76 -6.98 0.89 2.69
C VAL A 76 -7.89 0.66 3.88
N ARG A 77 -9.05 0.02 3.63
CA ARG A 77 -10.10 -0.23 4.61
C ARG A 77 -10.75 -1.59 4.35
N ASP A 78 -10.88 -2.40 5.38
CA ASP A 78 -11.57 -3.70 5.33
C ASP A 78 -11.07 -4.62 4.20
N GLY A 79 -9.75 -4.60 3.93
CA GLY A 79 -9.14 -5.42 2.86
C GLY A 79 -9.40 -4.90 1.44
N ARG A 80 -9.87 -3.66 1.29
CA ARG A 80 -10.05 -2.98 0.01
C ARG A 80 -9.16 -1.76 -0.07
N ILE A 81 -8.81 -1.39 -1.30
CA ILE A 81 -8.11 -0.17 -1.63
C ILE A 81 -9.05 0.79 -2.36
N GLU A 82 -9.21 1.98 -1.80
CA GLU A 82 -9.97 3.11 -2.34
C GLU A 82 -8.97 4.13 -2.87
N PHE A 83 -8.89 4.28 -4.18
CA PHE A 83 -8.01 5.23 -4.85
C PHE A 83 -8.67 6.60 -4.95
N LEU A 84 -7.94 7.65 -4.58
CA LEU A 84 -8.37 9.03 -4.75
C LEU A 84 -8.19 9.49 -6.20
N SER A 85 -8.86 10.59 -6.57
CA SER A 85 -8.91 11.10 -7.93
C SER A 85 -7.58 11.67 -8.43
N ASP A 86 -6.62 11.92 -7.53
CA ASP A 86 -5.28 12.43 -7.85
C ASP A 86 -4.26 11.31 -8.16
N CYS A 87 -4.70 10.04 -8.21
CA CYS A 87 -3.87 8.96 -8.74
C CYS A 87 -3.57 9.14 -10.24
N THR A 88 -2.36 8.78 -10.66
CA THR A 88 -1.92 8.86 -12.08
C THR A 88 -2.09 7.55 -12.85
N HIS A 89 -2.62 6.50 -12.20
CA HIS A 89 -2.87 5.19 -12.80
C HIS A 89 -4.35 5.00 -13.16
N ALA A 90 -4.67 3.99 -13.98
CA ALA A 90 -6.02 3.76 -14.51
C ALA A 90 -7.12 3.54 -13.45
N LEU A 91 -6.76 3.07 -12.25
CA LEU A 91 -7.70 2.86 -11.14
C LEU A 91 -8.03 4.13 -10.32
N ALA A 92 -7.63 5.33 -10.76
CA ALA A 92 -7.96 6.57 -10.06
C ALA A 92 -9.48 6.72 -9.82
N GLY A 93 -9.86 7.07 -8.59
CA GLY A 93 -11.28 7.20 -8.19
C GLY A 93 -12.03 5.88 -8.04
N GLN A 94 -11.38 4.72 -8.13
CA GLN A 94 -12.00 3.41 -8.01
C GLN A 94 -11.72 2.76 -6.65
N THR A 95 -12.61 1.86 -6.23
CA THR A 95 -12.39 0.98 -5.07
C THR A 95 -12.40 -0.46 -5.52
N VAL A 96 -11.34 -1.21 -5.18
CA VAL A 96 -11.20 -2.63 -5.52
C VAL A 96 -10.73 -3.43 -4.31
N ASN A 97 -10.85 -4.75 -4.37
CA ASN A 97 -10.26 -5.62 -3.35
C ASN A 97 -8.73 -5.56 -3.46
N LEU A 98 -8.03 -5.71 -2.32
CA LEU A 98 -6.60 -5.96 -2.36
C LEU A 98 -6.36 -7.33 -3.05
N PRO A 99 -5.48 -7.40 -4.05
CA PRO A 99 -5.09 -8.67 -4.68
C PRO A 99 -4.24 -9.51 -3.72
N GLU A 100 -4.13 -10.81 -4.00
CA GLU A 100 -3.19 -11.65 -3.27
C GLU A 100 -1.75 -11.32 -3.67
N ILE A 101 -0.83 -11.46 -2.72
CA ILE A 101 0.59 -11.28 -2.98
C ILE A 101 1.05 -12.47 -3.82
N GLY A 102 1.55 -12.18 -5.02
CA GLY A 102 1.85 -13.21 -6.02
C GLY A 102 1.02 -13.08 -7.31
N ASP A 103 -0.08 -12.34 -7.25
CA ASP A 103 -0.90 -12.04 -8.42
C ASP A 103 -0.27 -10.90 -9.25
N TYR A 104 0.73 -11.23 -10.07
CA TYR A 104 1.40 -10.33 -11.03
C TYR A 104 1.28 -10.79 -12.48
#